data_AF-A0A951SY02-F1
#
_entry.id   AF-A0A951SY02-F1
#
_cell.length_a   1.000
_cell.length_b   1.000
_cell.length_c   1.000
_cell.angle_alpha   90.00
_cell.angle_beta   90.00
_cell.angle_gamma   90.00
#
_symmetry.space_group_name_H-M   'P 1'
#
loop_
_entity.id
_entity.type
_entity.pdbx_description
1 polymer ?
#
loop_
_entity_poly.entity_id
_entity_poly.type
_entity_poly.pdbx_seq_one_letter_code
_entity_poly.pdbx_strand_id
1 'polypeptide(L)'
;MIIARFAPVSPVTRERLRLLSIFIACLTVAASVLLVYAALQGASIAAERLQAQAEELAGSIAVLSRSEVASNDRIALARRLESFNEFSGIRTMVITDRLGEPLAAVRRNAAGNLSAAPGREVSFSWSPGGIAPRRSRVDPDQSVRTVWTAIGQIAPIGWIYLEYDGHLINAARDHILSRGLLWLIPVLIVSAAIFAWAIRVATGAGRRETALARLADPSRPEEEIT
;
A
#
# COMPACT_ATOMS: atom_id res chain seq x y z
N MET A 1 56.75 20.73 -1.98
CA MET A 1 55.67 20.18 -2.83
C MET A 1 55.85 18.65 -2.84
N ILE A 2 55.15 17.95 -1.94
CA ILE A 2 55.32 16.50 -1.73
C ILE A 2 54.33 15.77 -2.65
N ILE A 3 54.85 15.12 -3.69
CA ILE A 3 54.05 14.28 -4.59
C ILE A 3 53.87 12.94 -3.88
N ALA A 4 52.71 12.73 -3.28
CA ALA A 4 52.32 11.45 -2.71
C ALA A 4 52.21 10.41 -3.85
N ARG A 5 53.23 9.54 -3.97
CA ARG A 5 53.17 8.32 -4.78
C ARG A 5 52.12 7.39 -4.16
N PHE A 6 50.95 7.31 -4.77
CA PHE A 6 49.98 6.26 -4.46
C PHE A 6 50.60 4.90 -4.79
N ALA A 7 50.71 4.03 -3.79
CA ALA A 7 51.18 2.66 -3.95
C ALA A 7 50.27 1.90 -4.93
N PRO A 8 50.82 1.05 -5.81
CA PRO A 8 50.02 0.25 -6.73
C PRO A 8 49.17 -0.75 -5.94
N VAL A 9 47.85 -0.61 -6.04
CA VAL A 9 46.89 -1.56 -5.45
C VAL A 9 47.08 -2.92 -6.12
N SER A 10 47.41 -3.95 -5.34
CA SER A 10 47.68 -5.30 -5.84
C SER A 10 46.43 -5.89 -6.53
N PRO A 11 46.60 -6.78 -7.54
CA PRO A 11 45.50 -7.32 -8.34
C PRO A 11 44.43 -8.02 -7.49
N VAL A 12 44.83 -8.67 -6.39
CA VAL A 12 43.93 -9.33 -5.44
C VAL A 12 43.00 -8.34 -4.73
N THR A 13 43.48 -7.15 -4.36
CA THR A 13 42.65 -6.09 -3.78
C THR A 13 41.63 -5.54 -4.77
N ARG A 14 41.93 -5.58 -6.08
CA ARG A 14 41.08 -5.07 -7.16
C ARG A 14 39.88 -5.99 -7.43
N GLU A 15 40.10 -7.30 -7.47
CA GLU A 15 39.03 -8.29 -7.61
C GLU A 15 38.11 -8.31 -6.39
N ARG A 16 38.68 -8.20 -5.18
CA ARG A 16 37.91 -8.07 -3.93
C ARG A 16 37.02 -6.84 -3.93
N LEU A 17 37.52 -5.68 -4.38
CA LEU A 17 36.71 -4.46 -4.48
C LEU A 17 35.55 -4.62 -5.49
N ARG A 18 35.82 -5.28 -6.63
CA ARG A 18 34.79 -5.50 -7.65
C ARG A 18 33.69 -6.43 -7.15
N LEU A 19 34.05 -7.55 -6.53
CA LEU A 19 33.09 -8.47 -5.92
C LEU A 19 32.28 -7.80 -4.80
N LEU A 20 32.94 -7.00 -3.95
CA LEU A 20 32.26 -6.26 -2.89
C LEU A 20 31.26 -5.24 -3.46
N SER A 21 31.63 -4.52 -4.54
CA SER A 21 30.73 -3.56 -5.19
C SER A 21 29.49 -4.21 -5.80
N ILE A 22 29.66 -5.38 -6.44
CA ILE A 22 28.54 -6.16 -6.99
C ILE A 22 27.64 -6.68 -5.86
N PHE A 23 28.24 -7.18 -4.78
CA PHE A 23 27.50 -7.67 -3.62
C PHE A 23 26.67 -6.56 -2.97
N ILE A 24 27.25 -5.37 -2.76
CA ILE A 24 26.53 -4.21 -2.21
C ILE A 24 25.44 -3.73 -3.15
N ALA A 25 25.72 -3.63 -4.46
CA ALA A 25 24.74 -3.26 -5.48
C ALA A 25 23.53 -4.22 -5.49
N CYS A 26 23.80 -5.52 -5.47
CA CYS A 26 22.78 -6.56 -5.44
C CYS A 26 21.95 -6.50 -4.15
N LEU A 27 22.63 -6.35 -3.00
CA LEU A 27 21.97 -6.24 -1.70
C LEU A 27 21.06 -5.01 -1.59
N THR A 28 21.48 -3.88 -2.18
CA THR A 28 20.69 -2.64 -2.19
C THR A 28 19.42 -2.77 -3.05
N VAL A 29 19.54 -3.42 -4.21
CA VAL A 29 18.39 -3.71 -5.08
C VAL A 29 17.44 -4.70 -4.40
N ALA A 30 17.97 -5.78 -3.83
CA ALA A 30 17.16 -6.77 -3.12
C ALA A 30 16.41 -6.15 -1.93
N ALA A 31 17.08 -5.33 -1.12
CA ALA A 31 16.45 -4.62 -0.01
C ALA A 31 15.36 -3.66 -0.49
N SER A 32 15.58 -2.93 -1.58
CA SER A 32 14.60 -2.00 -2.15
C SER A 32 13.34 -2.73 -2.66
N VAL A 33 13.51 -3.84 -3.37
CA VAL A 33 12.40 -4.69 -3.84
C VAL A 33 11.61 -5.25 -2.66
N LEU A 34 12.31 -5.76 -1.64
CA LEU A 34 11.67 -6.31 -0.43
C LEU A 34 10.85 -5.26 0.31
N LEU A 35 11.34 -4.02 0.39
CA LEU A 35 10.67 -2.92 1.09
C LEU A 35 9.38 -2.50 0.35
N VAL A 36 9.43 -2.42 -0.98
CA VAL A 36 8.23 -2.17 -1.81
C VAL A 36 7.23 -3.32 -1.68
N TYR A 37 7.70 -4.56 -1.69
CA TYR A 37 6.85 -5.73 -1.51
C TYR A 37 6.16 -5.75 -0.14
N ALA A 38 6.91 -5.49 0.93
CA ALA A 38 6.37 -5.41 2.29
C ALA A 38 5.35 -4.26 2.44
N ALA A 39 5.60 -3.12 1.80
CA ALA A 39 4.66 -2.00 1.75
C ALA A 39 3.34 -2.36 1.06
N LEU A 40 3.41 -3.08 -0.07
CA LEU A 40 2.24 -3.56 -0.79
C LEU A 40 1.40 -4.53 0.05
N GLN A 41 2.05 -5.48 0.73
CA GLN A 41 1.37 -6.39 1.65
C GLN A 41 0.77 -5.66 2.87
N GLY A 42 1.47 -4.65 3.40
CA GLY A 42 0.96 -3.85 4.52
C GLY A 42 -0.37 -3.16 4.20
N ALA A 43 -0.53 -2.68 2.97
CA ALA A 43 -1.77 -2.05 2.51
C ALA A 43 -2.94 -3.04 2.41
N SER A 44 -2.71 -4.27 1.94
CA SER A 44 -3.78 -5.28 1.87
C SER A 44 -4.21 -5.75 3.25
N ILE A 45 -3.25 -5.98 4.16
CA ILE A 45 -3.55 -6.36 5.55
C ILE A 45 -4.32 -5.25 6.27
N ALA A 46 -3.97 -3.98 6.07
CA ALA A 46 -4.70 -2.85 6.62
C ALA A 46 -6.14 -2.78 6.09
N ALA A 47 -6.33 -3.04 4.79
CA ALA A 47 -7.65 -3.08 4.17
C ALA A 47 -8.52 -4.21 4.74
N GLU A 48 -7.95 -5.41 4.90
CA GLU A 48 -8.65 -6.56 5.49
C GLU A 48 -9.05 -6.30 6.95
N ARG A 49 -8.16 -5.70 7.74
CA ARG A 49 -8.46 -5.33 9.14
C ARG A 49 -9.56 -4.30 9.24
N LEU A 50 -9.53 -3.26 8.42
CA LEU A 50 -10.59 -2.24 8.40
C LEU A 50 -11.93 -2.82 7.98
N GLN A 51 -11.92 -3.76 7.03
CA GLN A 51 -13.12 -4.47 6.66
C GLN A 51 -13.64 -5.34 7.81
N ALA A 52 -12.78 -6.11 8.48
CA ALA A 52 -13.18 -6.91 9.63
C ALA A 52 -13.76 -6.03 10.76
N GLN A 53 -13.15 -4.89 11.05
CA GLN A 53 -13.66 -3.92 12.03
C GLN A 53 -15.03 -3.36 11.62
N ALA A 54 -15.22 -2.98 10.35
CA ALA A 54 -16.50 -2.50 9.86
C ALA A 54 -17.59 -3.59 9.96
N GLU A 55 -17.24 -4.84 9.71
CA GLU A 55 -18.14 -5.97 9.86
C GLU A 55 -18.49 -6.30 11.32
N GLU A 56 -17.54 -6.18 12.24
CA GLU A 56 -17.76 -6.29 13.69
C GLU A 56 -18.64 -5.15 14.21
N LEU A 57 -18.40 -3.93 13.73
CA LEU A 57 -19.20 -2.76 14.07
C LEU A 57 -20.64 -2.92 13.57
N ALA A 58 -20.83 -3.31 12.30
CA ALA A 58 -22.15 -3.59 11.73
C ALA A 58 -22.85 -4.73 12.51
N GLY A 59 -22.13 -5.77 12.90
CA GLY A 59 -22.64 -6.84 13.77
C GLY A 59 -23.10 -6.33 15.14
N SER A 60 -22.32 -5.45 15.76
CA SER A 60 -22.64 -4.84 17.04
C SER A 60 -23.88 -3.95 16.93
N ILE A 61 -23.95 -3.11 15.90
CA ILE A 61 -25.13 -2.28 15.60
C ILE A 61 -26.37 -3.16 15.38
N ALA A 62 -26.24 -4.26 14.64
CA ALA A 62 -27.33 -5.18 14.36
C ALA A 62 -27.88 -5.83 15.65
N VAL A 63 -27.00 -6.24 16.56
CA VAL A 63 -27.40 -6.79 17.86
C VAL A 63 -28.09 -5.73 18.72
N LEU A 64 -27.51 -4.53 18.78
CA LEU A 64 -28.01 -3.43 19.62
C LEU A 64 -29.33 -2.83 19.12
N SER A 65 -29.60 -2.88 17.81
CA SER A 65 -30.79 -2.30 17.19
C SER A 65 -31.97 -3.28 17.10
N ARG A 66 -31.79 -4.52 17.60
CA ARG A 66 -32.74 -5.61 17.41
C ARG A 66 -34.10 -5.31 18.06
N SER A 67 -34.08 -4.74 19.25
CA SER A 67 -35.31 -4.42 19.99
C SER A 67 -36.09 -3.32 19.28
N GLU A 68 -35.39 -2.30 18.80
CA GLU A 68 -35.95 -1.11 18.17
C GLU A 68 -36.48 -1.43 16.76
N VAL A 69 -35.84 -2.34 16.03
CA VAL A 69 -36.38 -2.88 14.77
C VAL A 69 -37.64 -3.70 15.04
N ALA A 70 -37.64 -4.56 16.07
CA ALA A 70 -38.80 -5.37 16.41
C ALA A 70 -40.01 -4.52 16.85
N SER A 71 -39.78 -3.41 17.55
CA SER A 71 -40.81 -2.46 17.96
C SER A 71 -41.13 -1.39 16.91
N ASN A 72 -40.43 -1.37 15.77
CA ASN A 72 -40.52 -0.34 14.73
C ASN A 72 -40.34 1.10 15.28
N ASP A 73 -39.47 1.28 16.29
CA ASP A 73 -39.16 2.59 16.87
C ASP A 73 -38.10 3.31 16.04
N ARG A 74 -38.55 4.00 15.00
CA ARG A 74 -37.68 4.73 14.06
C ARG A 74 -36.90 5.86 14.72
N ILE A 75 -37.44 6.47 15.79
CA ILE A 75 -36.80 7.59 16.50
C ILE A 75 -35.66 7.06 17.36
N ALA A 76 -35.87 5.95 18.06
CA ALA A 76 -34.80 5.27 18.80
C ALA A 76 -33.71 4.76 17.86
N LEU A 77 -34.07 4.19 16.71
CA LEU A 77 -33.10 3.75 15.69
C LEU A 77 -32.24 4.91 15.18
N ALA A 78 -32.84 6.04 14.81
CA ALA A 78 -32.09 7.21 14.34
C ALA A 78 -31.11 7.71 15.40
N ARG A 79 -31.56 7.88 16.66
CA ARG A 79 -30.68 8.29 17.78
C ARG A 79 -29.55 7.30 18.04
N ARG A 80 -29.83 6.00 17.91
CA ARG A 80 -28.82 4.95 18.04
C ARG A 80 -27.79 5.03 16.93
N LEU A 81 -28.21 5.24 15.68
CA LEU A 81 -27.27 5.42 14.57
C LEU A 81 -26.43 6.70 14.74
N GLU A 82 -27.02 7.79 15.26
CA GLU A 82 -26.29 9.02 15.55
C GLU A 82 -25.25 8.87 16.66
N SER A 83 -25.43 7.95 17.63
CA SER A 83 -24.42 7.73 18.68
C SER A 83 -23.09 7.21 18.16
N PHE A 84 -23.06 6.66 16.94
CA PHE A 84 -21.82 6.24 16.26
C PHE A 84 -21.10 7.40 15.55
N ASN A 85 -21.45 8.66 15.82
CA ASN A 85 -20.81 9.84 15.22
C ASN A 85 -19.28 9.88 15.42
N GLU A 86 -18.80 9.32 16.53
CA GLU A 86 -17.38 9.21 16.88
C GLU A 86 -16.55 8.45 15.84
N PHE A 87 -17.17 7.55 15.07
CA PHE A 87 -16.50 6.78 14.02
C PHE A 87 -16.41 7.60 12.73
N SER A 88 -15.40 8.44 12.62
CA SER A 88 -15.16 9.35 11.48
C SER A 88 -15.14 8.65 10.11
N GLY A 89 -14.76 7.37 10.07
CA GLY A 89 -14.74 6.57 8.84
C GLY A 89 -16.12 6.21 8.29
N ILE A 90 -17.19 6.34 9.07
CA ILE A 90 -18.56 6.04 8.62
C ILE A 90 -19.11 7.22 7.82
N ARG A 91 -19.57 6.95 6.60
CA ARG A 91 -20.23 7.93 5.72
C ARG A 91 -21.74 7.85 5.85
N THR A 92 -22.27 6.64 5.83
CA THR A 92 -23.72 6.38 5.78
C THR A 92 -24.04 5.13 6.58
N MET A 93 -25.14 5.15 7.34
CA MET A 93 -25.75 3.94 7.89
C MET A 93 -27.24 3.93 7.60
N VAL A 94 -27.75 2.77 7.22
CA VAL A 94 -29.18 2.56 6.98
C VAL A 94 -29.62 1.27 7.62
N ILE A 95 -30.64 1.34 8.47
CA ILE A 95 -31.34 0.16 8.96
C ILE A 95 -32.59 -0.02 8.11
N THR A 96 -32.74 -1.20 7.52
CA THR A 96 -33.90 -1.57 6.72
C THR A 96 -34.71 -2.67 7.41
N ASP A 97 -35.96 -2.81 7.02
CA ASP A 97 -36.78 -3.97 7.37
C ASP A 97 -36.39 -5.20 6.53
N ARG A 98 -37.12 -6.30 6.72
CA ARG A 98 -36.89 -7.56 5.98
C ARG A 98 -37.12 -7.42 4.46
N LEU A 99 -37.96 -6.47 4.02
CA LEU A 99 -38.26 -6.22 2.62
C LEU A 99 -37.26 -5.26 1.97
N GLY A 100 -36.38 -4.64 2.77
CA GLY A 100 -35.41 -3.66 2.30
C GLY A 100 -35.91 -2.21 2.39
N GLU A 101 -37.05 -1.95 3.03
CA GLU A 101 -37.54 -0.59 3.27
C GLU A 101 -36.72 0.09 4.38
N PRO A 102 -36.21 1.30 4.16
CA PRO A 102 -35.43 2.01 5.17
C PRO A 102 -36.31 2.42 6.36
N LEU A 103 -35.95 1.93 7.54
CA LEU A 103 -36.57 2.28 8.82
C LEU A 103 -35.92 3.52 9.43
N ALA A 104 -34.59 3.61 9.35
CA ALA A 104 -33.80 4.76 9.79
C ALA A 104 -32.54 4.86 8.95
N ALA A 105 -32.11 6.09 8.68
CA ALA A 105 -30.87 6.36 7.98
C ALA A 105 -30.16 7.57 8.60
N VAL A 106 -28.83 7.51 8.64
CA VAL A 106 -27.98 8.64 8.99
C VAL A 106 -26.90 8.78 7.93
N ARG A 107 -26.51 10.02 7.65
CA ARG A 107 -25.42 10.34 6.73
C ARG A 107 -24.55 11.41 7.34
N ARG A 108 -23.25 11.33 7.09
CA ARG A 108 -22.30 12.37 7.50
C ARG A 108 -22.55 13.63 6.68
N ASN A 109 -22.80 14.74 7.35
CA ASN A 109 -23.03 16.04 6.73
C ASN A 109 -21.70 16.77 6.44
N ALA A 110 -21.78 17.94 5.83
CA ALA A 110 -20.61 18.77 5.49
C ALA A 110 -19.83 19.27 6.73
N ALA A 111 -20.48 19.32 7.90
CA ALA A 111 -19.83 19.63 9.17
C ALA A 111 -19.13 18.41 9.80
N GLY A 112 -19.15 17.27 9.12
CA GLY A 112 -18.51 16.05 9.58
C GLY A 112 -19.30 15.31 10.66
N ASN A 113 -20.59 15.61 10.88
CA ASN A 113 -21.43 14.90 11.85
C ASN A 113 -22.39 13.93 11.17
N LEU A 114 -22.61 12.75 11.76
CA LEU A 114 -23.72 11.87 11.40
C LEU A 114 -25.03 12.50 11.88
N SER A 115 -25.95 12.69 10.94
CA SER A 115 -27.29 13.22 11.22
C SER A 115 -28.32 12.40 10.48
N ALA A 116 -29.52 12.29 11.06
CA ALA A 116 -30.67 11.67 10.41
C ALA A 116 -30.83 12.17 8.96
N ALA A 117 -30.97 11.23 8.04
CA ALA A 117 -31.21 11.47 6.63
C ALA A 117 -32.54 10.80 6.24
N PRO A 118 -33.32 11.41 5.34
CA PRO A 118 -34.50 10.75 4.80
C PRO A 118 -34.12 9.45 4.12
N GLY A 119 -34.73 8.33 4.50
CA GLY A 119 -34.38 7.00 3.97
C GLY A 119 -34.49 6.90 2.43
N ARG A 120 -35.34 7.74 1.81
CA ARG A 120 -35.49 7.84 0.35
C ARG A 120 -34.34 8.60 -0.34
N GLU A 121 -33.63 9.45 0.38
CA GLU A 121 -32.49 10.22 -0.15
C GLU A 121 -31.18 9.46 -0.01
N VAL A 122 -31.17 8.38 0.77
CA VAL A 122 -30.02 7.52 0.93
C VAL A 122 -30.13 6.37 -0.07
N SER A 123 -29.47 6.54 -1.21
CA SER A 123 -29.31 5.46 -2.18
C SER A 123 -28.30 4.44 -1.65
N PHE A 124 -28.74 3.22 -1.37
CA PHE A 124 -27.86 2.09 -1.07
C PHE A 124 -27.97 1.04 -2.17
N SER A 125 -26.84 0.49 -2.58
CA SER A 125 -26.81 -0.53 -3.61
C SER A 125 -27.28 -1.87 -3.04
N TRP A 126 -28.50 -2.29 -3.43
CA TRP A 126 -29.04 -3.66 -3.29
C TRP A 126 -29.22 -4.20 -1.87
N SER A 127 -30.44 -4.64 -1.53
CA SER A 127 -30.74 -5.37 -0.29
C SER A 127 -30.35 -6.85 -0.41
N PRO A 128 -29.70 -7.48 0.59
CA PRO A 128 -29.40 -8.90 0.56
C PRO A 128 -30.70 -9.70 0.61
N GLY A 129 -31.15 -10.18 -0.54
CA GLY A 129 -32.27 -11.11 -0.63
C GLY A 129 -32.04 -12.34 0.23
N GLY A 130 -32.55 -12.30 1.47
CA GLY A 130 -32.93 -13.41 2.33
C GLY A 130 -31.90 -14.41 2.85
N ILE A 131 -30.66 -14.50 2.34
CA ILE A 131 -29.90 -15.78 2.50
C ILE A 131 -28.51 -15.67 3.15
N ALA A 132 -27.86 -14.49 3.20
CA ALA A 132 -26.51 -14.40 3.79
C ALA A 132 -26.46 -13.42 4.98
N PRO A 133 -26.00 -13.84 6.18
CA PRO A 133 -26.00 -13.00 7.39
C PRO A 133 -25.01 -11.83 7.31
N ARG A 134 -24.01 -11.91 6.44
CA ARG A 134 -22.99 -10.87 6.25
C ARG A 134 -22.54 -10.83 4.79
N ARG A 135 -22.49 -9.64 4.19
CA ARG A 135 -21.89 -9.41 2.87
C ARG A 135 -21.16 -8.08 2.83
N SER A 136 -19.90 -8.11 2.44
CA SER A 136 -19.09 -6.93 2.15
C SER A 136 -19.00 -6.73 0.64
N ARG A 137 -19.13 -5.49 0.15
CA ARG A 137 -18.85 -5.14 -1.24
C ARG A 137 -17.94 -3.92 -1.30
N VAL A 138 -16.92 -4.02 -2.13
CA VAL A 138 -16.04 -2.90 -2.49
C VAL A 138 -16.58 -2.29 -3.79
N ASP A 139 -16.80 -0.98 -3.80
CA ASP A 139 -17.18 -0.25 -5.01
C ASP A 139 -16.01 -0.31 -6.04
N PRO A 140 -16.26 -0.43 -7.36
CA PRO A 140 -15.22 -0.32 -8.39
C PRO A 140 -14.32 0.91 -8.27
N ASP A 141 -14.80 2.03 -7.70
CA ASP A 141 -13.99 3.22 -7.44
C ASP A 141 -13.03 3.06 -6.23
N GLN A 142 -13.10 1.94 -5.49
CA GLN A 142 -12.30 1.57 -4.30
C GLN A 142 -12.30 2.57 -3.13
N SER A 143 -12.86 3.77 -3.31
CA SER A 143 -12.97 4.85 -2.34
C SER A 143 -14.03 4.55 -1.28
N VAL A 144 -15.10 3.87 -1.68
CA VAL A 144 -16.23 3.53 -0.82
C VAL A 144 -16.32 2.02 -0.63
N ARG A 145 -16.44 1.60 0.62
CA ARG A 145 -16.66 0.21 0.99
C ARG A 145 -17.98 0.09 1.74
N THR A 146 -18.66 -1.02 1.50
CA THR A 146 -19.99 -1.26 2.04
C THR A 146 -20.07 -2.60 2.74
N VAL A 147 -20.79 -2.64 3.85
CA VAL A 147 -21.04 -3.85 4.63
C VAL A 147 -22.53 -3.96 4.90
N TRP A 148 -23.05 -5.15 4.66
CA TRP A 148 -24.40 -5.57 5.01
C TRP A 148 -24.33 -6.61 6.11
N THR A 149 -25.11 -6.42 7.18
CA THR A 149 -25.26 -7.41 8.25
C THR A 149 -26.74 -7.61 8.59
N ALA A 150 -27.12 -8.86 8.82
CA ALA A 150 -28.47 -9.23 9.23
C ALA A 150 -28.76 -8.83 10.68
N ILE A 151 -29.97 -8.33 10.92
CA ILE A 151 -30.50 -8.08 12.26
C ILE A 151 -31.28 -9.32 12.69
N GLY A 152 -30.63 -10.17 13.49
CA GLY A 152 -31.17 -11.45 13.95
C GLY A 152 -30.47 -12.67 13.33
N GLN A 153 -30.33 -13.75 14.12
CA GLN A 153 -29.47 -14.90 13.77
C GLN A 153 -30.16 -16.00 12.96
N ILE A 154 -31.49 -16.18 13.10
CA ILE A 154 -32.24 -17.31 12.52
C ILE A 154 -33.22 -16.84 11.44
N ALA A 155 -33.96 -15.75 11.71
CA ALA A 155 -34.81 -15.07 10.75
C ALA A 155 -34.50 -13.57 10.84
N PRO A 156 -33.80 -12.98 9.86
CA PRO A 156 -33.51 -11.55 9.88
C PRO A 156 -34.80 -10.74 9.88
N ILE A 157 -34.96 -9.88 10.89
CA ILE A 157 -36.07 -8.93 10.98
C ILE A 157 -35.77 -7.62 10.22
N GLY A 158 -34.52 -7.45 9.81
CA GLY A 158 -34.02 -6.31 9.06
C GLY A 158 -32.55 -6.45 8.72
N TRP A 159 -31.98 -5.41 8.13
CA TRP A 159 -30.59 -5.36 7.75
C TRP A 159 -29.97 -4.02 8.16
N ILE A 160 -28.68 -4.04 8.48
CA ILE A 160 -27.86 -2.83 8.58
C ILE A 160 -26.97 -2.74 7.33
N TYR A 161 -27.07 -1.62 6.65
CA TYR A 161 -26.14 -1.15 5.64
C TYR A 161 -25.19 -0.15 6.28
N LEU A 162 -23.90 -0.37 6.10
CA LEU A 162 -22.83 0.52 6.56
C LEU A 162 -21.96 0.87 5.36
N GLU A 163 -21.85 2.17 5.07
CA GLU A 163 -20.91 2.73 4.12
C GLU A 163 -19.78 3.40 4.89
N TYR A 164 -18.55 3.00 4.58
CA TYR A 164 -17.35 3.56 5.20
C TYR A 164 -16.31 3.92 4.16
N ASP A 165 -15.48 4.88 4.55
CA ASP A 165 -14.50 5.49 3.67
C ASP A 165 -13.19 4.68 3.64
N GLY A 166 -12.81 4.24 2.44
CA GLY A 166 -11.56 3.54 2.16
C GLY A 166 -10.41 4.46 1.74
N HIS A 167 -10.65 5.76 1.54
CA HIS A 167 -9.65 6.69 0.99
C HIS A 167 -8.35 6.74 1.80
N LEU A 168 -8.40 6.60 3.14
CA LEU A 168 -7.19 6.62 3.98
C LEU A 168 -6.24 5.44 3.66
N ILE A 169 -6.79 4.30 3.25
CA ILE A 169 -6.00 3.12 2.87
C ILE A 169 -5.41 3.31 1.47
N ASN A 170 -6.21 3.83 0.54
CA ASN A 170 -5.78 4.00 -0.86
C ASN A 170 -4.81 5.17 -1.03
N ALA A 171 -5.02 6.30 -0.34
CA ALA A 171 -4.10 7.43 -0.37
C ALA A 171 -2.74 7.08 0.24
N ALA A 172 -2.72 6.30 1.34
CA ALA A 172 -1.48 5.77 1.90
C ALA A 172 -0.78 4.82 0.91
N ARG A 173 -1.54 3.94 0.25
CA ARG A 173 -1.02 3.01 -0.77
C ARG A 173 -0.44 3.76 -1.98
N ASP A 174 -1.15 4.73 -2.54
CA ASP A 174 -0.73 5.48 -3.72
C ASP A 174 0.46 6.37 -3.43
N HIS A 175 0.53 6.93 -2.22
CA HIS A 175 1.68 7.71 -1.77
C HIS A 175 2.92 6.83 -1.56
N ILE A 176 2.75 5.62 -1.04
CA ILE A 176 3.84 4.65 -0.86
C ILE A 176 4.29 4.08 -2.21
N LEU A 177 3.36 3.82 -3.14
CA LEU A 177 3.68 3.33 -4.48
C LEU A 177 4.40 4.38 -5.31
N SER A 178 3.87 5.60 -5.38
CA SER A 178 4.48 6.69 -6.14
C SER A 178 5.84 7.08 -5.58
N ARG A 179 5.98 7.25 -4.26
CA ARG A 179 7.28 7.56 -3.65
C ARG A 179 8.24 6.39 -3.66
N GLY A 180 7.78 5.16 -3.41
CA GLY A 180 8.62 3.97 -3.45
C GLY A 180 9.18 3.68 -4.84
N LEU A 181 8.36 3.85 -5.88
CA LEU A 181 8.78 3.71 -7.27
C LEU A 181 9.75 4.84 -7.67
N LEU A 182 9.49 6.07 -7.22
CA LEU A 182 10.39 7.21 -7.45
C LEU A 182 11.77 7.02 -6.79
N TRP A 183 11.86 6.31 -5.67
CA TRP A 183 13.14 5.97 -5.02
C TRP A 183 13.87 4.80 -5.68
N LEU A 184 13.16 3.89 -6.35
CA LEU A 184 13.76 2.77 -7.07
C LEU A 184 14.62 3.24 -8.26
N ILE A 185 14.18 4.26 -8.99
CA ILE A 185 14.89 4.80 -10.16
C ILE A 185 16.30 5.33 -9.81
N PRO A 186 16.49 6.25 -8.84
CA PRO A 186 17.80 6.75 -8.48
C PRO A 186 18.69 5.67 -7.88
N VAL A 187 18.13 4.73 -7.10
CA VAL A 187 18.90 3.58 -6.58
C VAL A 187 19.44 2.74 -7.74
N LEU A 188 18.62 2.49 -8.77
CA LEU A 188 19.05 1.73 -9.94
C LEU A 188 20.12 2.48 -10.74
N ILE A 189 19.97 3.80 -10.92
CA ILE A 189 20.94 4.65 -11.62
C ILE A 189 22.28 4.69 -10.87
N VAL A 190 22.27 4.89 -9.56
CA VAL A 190 23.49 4.92 -8.73
C VAL A 190 24.17 3.56 -8.75
N SER A 191 23.41 2.48 -8.65
CA SER A 191 23.94 1.11 -8.72
C SER A 191 24.57 0.81 -10.09
N ALA A 192 23.92 1.22 -11.19
CA ALA A 192 24.47 1.10 -12.54
C ALA A 192 25.72 1.98 -12.76
N ALA A 193 25.76 3.19 -12.18
CA ALA A 193 26.90 4.08 -12.26
C ALA A 193 28.12 3.53 -11.51
N ILE A 194 27.92 2.98 -10.31
CA ILE A 194 28.98 2.30 -9.54
C ILE A 194 29.53 1.10 -10.32
N PHE A 195 28.64 0.31 -10.95
CA PHE A 195 29.03 -0.83 -11.79
C PHE A 195 29.87 -0.39 -13.01
N ALA A 196 29.40 0.63 -13.74
CA ALA A 196 30.12 1.17 -14.89
C ALA A 196 31.49 1.76 -14.50
N TRP A 197 31.56 2.43 -13.34
CA TRP A 197 32.81 2.95 -12.80
C TRP A 197 33.79 1.82 -12.44
N ALA A 198 33.34 0.78 -11.74
CA ALA A 198 34.16 -0.37 -11.39
C ALA A 198 34.73 -1.10 -12.62
N ILE A 199 33.93 -1.24 -13.69
CA ILE A 199 34.40 -1.81 -14.97
C ILE A 199 35.43 -0.91 -15.64
N ARG A 200 35.23 0.41 -15.67
CA ARG A 200 36.20 1.35 -16.25
C ARG A 200 37.53 1.33 -15.52
N VAL A 201 37.51 1.28 -14.19
CA VAL A 201 38.73 1.17 -13.38
C VAL A 201 39.47 -0.14 -13.68
N ALA A 202 38.74 -1.26 -13.80
CA ALA A 202 39.33 -2.55 -14.13
C ALA A 202 39.94 -2.59 -15.55
N THR A 203 39.25 -2.03 -16.54
CA THR A 203 39.69 -2.06 -17.95
C THR A 203 40.76 -1.03 -18.29
N GLY A 204 40.74 0.15 -17.65
CA GLY A 204 41.74 1.20 -17.83
C GLY A 204 43.12 0.83 -17.27
N ALA A 205 43.18 -0.01 -16.23
CA ALA A 205 44.42 -0.46 -15.64
C ALA A 205 45.11 -1.57 -16.46
N GLY A 206 44.34 -2.51 -17.05
CA GLY A 206 44.90 -3.57 -17.93
C GLY A 206 45.57 -3.02 -19.19
N ARG A 207 45.06 -1.90 -19.73
CA ARG A 207 45.69 -1.16 -20.84
C ARG A 207 47.04 -0.54 -20.47
N ARG A 208 47.23 -0.16 -19.20
CA ARG A 208 48.51 0.39 -18.71
C ARG A 208 49.55 -0.69 -18.47
N GLU A 209 49.12 -1.84 -17.92
CA GLU A 209 50.01 -3.00 -17.72
C GLU A 209 50.48 -3.58 -19.07
N THR A 210 49.60 -3.66 -20.08
CA THR A 210 50.00 -4.05 -21.45
C THR A 210 50.86 -3.01 -22.17
N ALA A 211 50.64 -1.71 -21.94
CA ALA A 211 51.49 -0.66 -22.49
C ALA A 211 52.89 -0.65 -21.85
N LEU A 212 52.98 -0.88 -20.54
CA LEU A 212 54.25 -0.98 -19.83
C LEU A 212 55.00 -2.27 -20.19
N ALA A 213 54.31 -3.39 -20.36
CA ALA A 213 54.92 -4.63 -20.87
C ALA A 213 55.47 -4.47 -22.30
N ARG A 214 54.80 -3.72 -23.17
CA ARG A 214 55.31 -3.37 -24.52
C ARG A 214 56.49 -2.40 -24.51
N LEU A 215 56.59 -1.54 -23.49
CA LEU A 215 57.73 -0.63 -23.32
C LEU A 215 58.92 -1.32 -22.65
N ALA A 216 58.69 -2.39 -21.89
CA ALA A 216 59.70 -3.18 -21.20
C ALA A 216 60.17 -4.41 -22.01
N ASP A 217 59.66 -4.62 -23.22
CA ASP A 217 60.12 -5.67 -24.12
C ASP A 217 61.47 -5.28 -24.77
N PRO A 218 62.58 -5.94 -24.41
CA PRO A 218 63.92 -5.60 -24.86
C PRO A 218 64.21 -6.09 -26.30
N SER A 219 63.25 -6.71 -26.97
CA SER A 219 63.44 -7.29 -28.31
C SER A 219 63.07 -6.36 -29.47
N ARG A 220 62.81 -5.07 -29.21
CA ARG A 220 62.56 -4.10 -30.28
C ARG A 220 63.87 -3.80 -31.02
N PRO A 221 64.06 -4.24 -32.27
CA PRO A 221 65.25 -3.89 -33.02
C PRO A 221 65.27 -2.38 -33.21
N GLU A 222 66.42 -1.76 -32.96
CA GLU A 222 66.70 -0.38 -33.30
C GLU A 222 66.40 -0.22 -34.79
N GLU A 223 65.36 0.55 -35.12
CA GLU A 223 65.18 1.08 -36.46
C GLU A 223 66.40 1.97 -36.71
N GLU A 224 67.30 1.42 -37.51
CA GLU A 224 68.49 2.01 -38.09
C GLU A 224 68.12 3.37 -38.70
N ILE A 225 68.49 4.44 -37.98
CA ILE A 225 68.45 5.80 -38.49
C ILE A 225 69.52 5.89 -39.58
N THR A 226 69.09 5.83 -40.83
CA THR A 226 69.81 6.41 -41.97
C THR A 226 68.84 7.17 -42.86
#